data_AF-A0A6I4ZG76-F1
#
_entry.id   AF-A0A6I4ZG76-F1
#
_cell.length_a   1.000
_cell.length_b   1.000
_cell.length_c   1.000
_cell.angle_alpha   90.00
_cell.angle_beta   90.00
_cell.angle_gamma   90.00
#
_symmetry.space_group_name_H-M   'P 1'
#
loop_
_entity.id
_entity.type
_entity.pdbx_description
1 polymer ?
#
loop_
_entity_poly.entity_id
_entity_poly.type
_entity_poly.pdbx_seq_one_letter_code
_entity_poly.pdbx_strand_id
1 'polypeptide(L)'
;MTTYEHAHERSLFLSPAHRELLDAIVDRIIPPGDGVPGAGVVGAAEHVEGISGVSPQSRALLTNGLKAIEATSGRTHSVEFVALSNGQKTEVLKQIESQHAEFFAVLVRETYSGYYSRSEVLRVKGLPLSAPQPQGYEIEPFDATLLDGVRKRGKAYRDA
;
A
#
# COMPACT_ATOMS: atom_id res chain seq x y z
N MET A 1 -20.16 -12.49 19.35
CA MET A 1 -19.30 -12.53 18.15
C MET A 1 -19.71 -11.36 17.28
N THR A 2 -19.09 -10.20 17.51
CA THR A 2 -19.40 -8.98 16.76
C THR A 2 -18.52 -8.98 15.52
N THR A 3 -19.14 -9.22 14.37
CA THR A 3 -18.55 -8.99 13.05
C THR A 3 -18.10 -7.54 12.97
N TYR A 4 -16.78 -7.31 13.06
CA TYR A 4 -16.17 -6.01 12.79
C TYR A 4 -16.06 -5.83 11.28
N GLU A 5 -17.20 -5.75 10.61
CA GLU A 5 -17.31 -5.48 9.18
C GLU A 5 -17.67 -4.01 9.02
N HIS A 6 -16.77 -3.11 9.45
CA HIS A 6 -16.74 -1.77 8.87
C HIS A 6 -16.03 -1.87 7.52
N ALA A 7 -16.69 -2.52 6.57
CA ALA A 7 -16.57 -2.11 5.19
C ALA A 7 -17.09 -0.68 5.17
N HIS A 8 -16.21 0.30 5.40
CA HIS A 8 -16.50 1.66 4.98
C HIS A 8 -16.92 1.52 3.51
N GLU A 9 -18.16 1.89 3.21
CA GLU A 9 -18.63 2.09 1.84
C GLU A 9 -17.70 3.15 1.22
N ARG A 10 -16.59 2.66 0.67
CA ARG A 10 -15.57 3.47 0.03
C ARG A 10 -16.18 3.90 -1.28
N SER A 11 -16.77 5.08 -1.28
CA SER A 11 -17.36 5.67 -2.47
C SER A 11 -16.28 5.85 -3.52
N LEU A 12 -16.33 5.01 -4.56
CA LEU A 12 -15.53 5.16 -5.76
C LEU A 12 -16.01 6.42 -6.48
N PHE A 13 -15.07 7.25 -6.89
CA PHE A 13 -15.33 8.58 -7.43
C PHE A 13 -14.53 8.92 -8.69
N LEU A 14 -13.56 8.10 -9.05
CA LEU A 14 -12.78 8.24 -10.28
C LEU A 14 -13.64 7.84 -11.48
N SER A 15 -13.41 8.55 -12.59
CA SER A 15 -13.92 8.13 -13.89
C SER A 15 -13.23 6.83 -14.33
N PRO A 16 -13.82 6.06 -15.27
CA PRO A 16 -13.19 4.86 -15.81
C PRO A 16 -11.76 5.10 -16.31
N ALA A 17 -11.52 6.20 -17.05
CA ALA A 17 -10.19 6.54 -17.55
C ALA A 17 -9.17 6.84 -16.43
N HIS A 18 -9.58 7.52 -15.36
CA HIS A 18 -8.69 7.74 -14.22
C HIS A 18 -8.41 6.46 -13.43
N ARG A 19 -9.35 5.50 -13.43
CA ARG A 19 -9.13 4.19 -12.79
C ARG A 19 -8.15 3.36 -13.60
N GLU A 20 -8.30 3.30 -14.92
CA GLU A 20 -7.34 2.65 -15.83
C GLU A 20 -5.93 3.25 -15.71
N LEU A 21 -5.85 4.58 -15.64
CA LEU A 21 -4.59 5.27 -15.33
C LEU A 21 -4.01 4.83 -14.00
N LEU A 22 -4.82 4.80 -12.93
CA LEU A 22 -4.37 4.39 -11.61
C LEU A 22 -3.89 2.94 -11.59
N ASP A 23 -4.57 2.02 -12.30
CA ASP A 23 -4.14 0.63 -12.47
C ASP A 23 -2.76 0.55 -13.11
N ALA A 24 -2.55 1.26 -14.22
CA ALA A 24 -1.26 1.30 -14.91
C ALA A 24 -0.14 1.89 -14.04
N ILE A 25 -0.46 2.85 -13.17
CA ILE A 25 0.49 3.45 -12.22
C ILE A 25 0.87 2.43 -11.13
N VAL A 26 -0.11 1.81 -10.48
CA VAL A 26 0.16 0.89 -9.38
C VAL A 26 0.88 -0.38 -9.85
N ASP A 27 0.62 -0.85 -11.07
CA ASP A 27 1.40 -1.92 -11.72
C ASP A 27 2.86 -1.52 -12.00
N ARG A 28 3.15 -0.22 -12.07
CA ARG A 28 4.54 0.25 -12.18
C ARG A 28 5.24 0.30 -10.83
N ILE A 29 4.49 0.53 -9.75
CA ILE A 29 5.00 0.48 -8.37
C ILE A 29 5.23 -0.97 -7.93
N ILE A 30 4.24 -1.85 -8.12
CA ILE A 30 4.33 -3.29 -7.84
C ILE A 30 3.94 -4.07 -9.11
N PRO A 31 4.92 -4.42 -9.96
CA PRO A 31 4.67 -5.17 -11.18
C PRO A 31 4.28 -6.63 -10.92
N PRO A 32 3.64 -7.31 -11.89
CA PRO A 32 3.51 -8.76 -11.84
C PRO A 32 4.88 -9.43 -11.81
N GLY A 33 5.02 -10.49 -11.02
CA GLY A 33 6.28 -11.21 -10.84
C GLY A 33 6.15 -12.41 -9.90
N ASP A 34 7.02 -13.40 -10.07
CA ASP A 34 7.12 -14.59 -9.20
C ASP A 34 5.77 -15.32 -8.97
N GLY A 35 4.93 -15.39 -10.01
CA GLY A 35 3.61 -16.01 -9.95
C GLY A 35 2.54 -15.20 -9.22
N VAL A 36 2.85 -13.96 -8.81
CA VAL A 36 1.89 -13.02 -8.22
C VAL A 36 1.42 -12.01 -9.27
N PRO A 37 0.12 -11.72 -9.36
CA PRO A 37 -0.39 -10.61 -10.18
C PRO A 37 0.17 -9.26 -9.74
N GLY A 38 0.22 -8.31 -10.67
CA GLY A 38 0.57 -6.91 -10.39
C GLY A 38 -0.50 -6.19 -9.58
N ALA A 39 -0.15 -5.04 -9.00
CA ALA A 39 -1.05 -4.29 -8.14
C ALA A 39 -2.33 -3.79 -8.84
N GLY A 40 -2.28 -3.51 -10.14
CA GLY A 40 -3.44 -3.09 -10.93
C GLY A 40 -4.45 -4.22 -11.12
N VAL A 41 -4.02 -5.47 -11.05
CA VAL A 41 -4.91 -6.64 -11.24
C VAL A 41 -5.58 -7.08 -9.94
N VAL A 42 -4.91 -6.93 -8.78
CA VAL A 42 -5.47 -7.36 -7.47
C VAL A 42 -6.28 -6.26 -6.78
N GLY A 43 -6.58 -5.19 -7.50
CA GLY A 43 -7.39 -4.09 -7.03
C GLY A 43 -6.72 -3.22 -5.96
N ALA A 44 -5.41 -2.99 -6.07
CA ALA A 44 -4.75 -2.00 -5.22
C ALA A 44 -5.25 -0.57 -5.55
N ALA A 45 -5.63 -0.31 -6.81
CA ALA A 45 -6.17 0.97 -7.25
C ALA A 45 -7.47 1.34 -6.53
N GLU A 46 -8.41 0.40 -6.34
CA GLU A 46 -9.65 0.64 -5.60
C GLU A 46 -9.39 0.92 -4.12
N HIS A 47 -8.34 0.32 -3.53
CA HIS A 47 -7.93 0.65 -2.16
C HIS A 47 -7.41 2.09 -2.09
N VAL A 48 -6.54 2.50 -3.03
CA VAL A 48 -6.01 3.86 -3.12
C VAL A 48 -7.14 4.88 -3.32
N GLU A 49 -8.07 4.60 -4.25
CA GLU A 49 -9.27 5.41 -4.51
C GLU A 49 -10.15 5.52 -3.24
N GLY A 50 -10.41 4.39 -2.58
CA GLY A 50 -11.26 4.33 -1.41
C GLY A 50 -10.70 5.07 -0.19
N ILE A 51 -9.39 4.97 0.08
CA ILE A 51 -8.73 5.78 1.12
C ILE A 51 -8.75 7.26 0.76
N SER A 52 -8.55 7.59 -0.52
CA SER A 52 -8.57 8.97 -0.99
C SER A 52 -9.98 9.59 -0.92
N GLY A 53 -11.03 8.78 -0.96
CA GLY A 53 -12.42 9.21 -0.85
C GLY A 53 -12.85 9.66 0.56
N VAL A 54 -12.05 9.41 1.60
CA VAL A 54 -12.42 9.68 3.01
C VAL A 54 -12.50 11.18 3.33
N SER A 55 -11.76 12.02 2.61
CA SER A 55 -11.81 13.48 2.80
C SER A 55 -11.71 14.25 1.49
N PRO A 56 -12.29 15.47 1.40
CA PRO A 56 -12.13 16.32 0.22
C PRO A 56 -10.66 16.63 -0.10
N GLN A 57 -9.81 16.79 0.92
CA GLN A 57 -8.38 17.04 0.75
C GLN A 57 -7.67 15.84 0.11
N SER A 58 -7.88 14.63 0.64
CA SER A 58 -7.29 13.41 0.09
C SER A 58 -7.76 13.14 -1.34
N ARG A 59 -9.05 13.39 -1.62
CA ARG A 59 -9.63 13.28 -2.96
C ARG A 59 -8.99 14.26 -3.94
N ALA A 60 -8.79 15.50 -3.51
CA ALA A 60 -8.10 16.51 -4.31
C ALA A 60 -6.64 16.14 -4.55
N LEU A 61 -5.94 15.62 -3.54
CA LEU A 61 -4.55 15.17 -3.66
C LEU A 61 -4.41 14.08 -4.74
N LEU A 62 -5.23 13.03 -4.70
CA LEU A 62 -5.22 11.97 -5.71
C LEU A 62 -5.57 12.53 -7.10
N THR A 63 -6.65 13.29 -7.22
CA THR A 63 -7.12 13.81 -8.51
C THR A 63 -6.09 14.74 -9.16
N ASN A 64 -5.44 15.60 -8.37
CA ASN A 64 -4.41 16.50 -8.86
C ASN A 64 -3.13 15.75 -9.23
N GLY A 65 -2.75 14.72 -8.48
CA GLY A 65 -1.63 13.85 -8.80
C GLY A 65 -1.82 13.07 -10.10
N LEU A 66 -3.00 12.49 -10.33
CA LEU A 66 -3.34 11.82 -11.59
C LEU A 66 -3.26 12.77 -12.79
N LYS A 67 -3.81 13.99 -12.65
CA LYS A 67 -3.67 15.04 -13.68
C LYS A 67 -2.22 15.45 -13.92
N ALA A 68 -1.41 15.53 -12.87
CA ALA A 68 0.01 15.85 -13.00
C ALA A 68 0.78 14.77 -13.76
N ILE A 69 0.46 13.49 -13.53
CA ILE A 69 1.03 12.35 -14.27
C ILE A 69 0.70 12.47 -15.76
N GLU A 70 -0.57 12.66 -16.11
CA GLU A 70 -0.97 12.81 -17.52
C GLU A 70 -0.31 14.02 -18.18
N ALA A 71 -0.29 15.17 -17.49
CA ALA A 71 0.35 16.36 -18.00
C ALA A 71 1.87 16.16 -18.20
N THR A 72 2.53 15.42 -17.32
CA THR A 72 3.96 15.10 -17.43
C THR A 72 4.25 14.12 -18.55
N SER A 73 3.38 13.12 -18.74
CA SER A 73 3.43 12.20 -19.87
C SER A 73 3.29 12.94 -21.20
N GLY A 74 2.27 13.79 -21.33
CA GLY A 74 2.03 14.60 -22.53
C GLY A 74 3.19 15.57 -22.83
N ARG A 75 3.77 16.21 -21.80
CA ARG A 75 4.92 17.11 -22.00
C ARG A 75 6.21 16.38 -22.38
N THR A 76 6.48 15.22 -21.78
CA THR A 76 7.76 14.51 -21.94
C THR A 76 7.79 13.61 -23.17
N HIS A 77 6.64 12.99 -23.51
CA HIS A 77 6.56 11.96 -24.54
C HIS A 77 5.42 12.17 -25.55
N SER A 78 4.59 13.22 -25.39
CA SER A 78 3.48 13.55 -26.30
C SER A 78 2.42 12.46 -26.47
N VAL A 79 2.29 11.59 -25.48
CA VAL A 79 1.26 10.54 -25.41
C VAL A 79 0.72 10.42 -23.99
N GLU A 80 -0.46 9.81 -23.84
CA GLU A 80 -1.06 9.51 -22.54
C GLU A 80 -0.24 8.48 -21.76
N PHE A 81 -0.29 8.55 -20.42
CA PHE A 81 0.57 7.71 -19.58
C PHE A 81 0.36 6.21 -19.82
N VAL A 82 -0.89 5.79 -20.02
CA VAL A 82 -1.26 4.38 -20.24
C VAL A 82 -0.58 3.79 -21.49
N ALA A 83 -0.38 4.61 -22.52
CA ALA A 83 0.22 4.23 -23.81
C ALA A 83 1.76 4.20 -23.79
N LEU A 84 2.39 4.66 -22.71
CA LEU A 84 3.85 4.65 -22.57
C LEU A 84 4.41 3.23 -22.40
N SER A 85 5.64 3.03 -22.86
CA SER A 85 6.44 1.87 -22.48
C SER A 85 6.75 1.88 -20.97
N ASN A 86 7.05 0.71 -20.38
CA ASN A 86 7.37 0.63 -18.94
C ASN A 86 8.56 1.50 -18.53
N GLY A 87 9.55 1.67 -19.41
CA GLY A 87 10.69 2.56 -19.17
C GLY A 87 10.25 4.03 -19.06
N GLN A 88 9.43 4.49 -20.02
CA GLN A 88 8.89 5.85 -20.01
C GLN A 88 7.92 6.08 -18.85
N LYS A 89 7.06 5.11 -18.51
CA LYS A 89 6.22 5.17 -17.29
C LYS A 89 7.08 5.40 -16.06
N THR A 90 8.19 4.67 -15.94
CA THR A 90 9.12 4.83 -14.81
C THR A 90 9.77 6.21 -14.79
N GLU A 91 10.16 6.75 -15.95
CA GLU A 91 10.72 8.11 -16.07
C GLU A 91 9.72 9.18 -15.62
N VAL A 92 8.48 9.12 -16.11
CA VAL A 92 7.41 10.03 -15.69
C VAL A 92 7.16 9.94 -14.19
N LEU A 93 7.07 8.72 -13.63
CA LEU A 93 6.84 8.56 -12.19
C LEU A 93 7.99 9.09 -11.34
N LYS A 94 9.25 8.99 -11.78
CA LYS A 94 10.39 9.62 -11.09
C LYS A 94 10.31 11.15 -11.09
N GLN A 95 9.85 11.75 -12.19
CA GLN A 95 9.62 13.20 -12.21
C GLN A 95 8.51 13.58 -11.23
N ILE A 96 7.42 12.81 -11.18
CA ILE A 96 6.31 13.02 -10.26
C ILE A 96 6.73 12.85 -8.80
N GLU A 97 7.55 11.86 -8.49
CA GLU A 97 8.16 11.69 -7.16
C GLU A 97 8.90 12.94 -6.71
N SER A 98 9.67 13.56 -7.61
CA SER A 98 10.43 14.78 -7.30
C SER A 98 9.56 16.05 -7.21
N GLN A 99 8.53 16.19 -8.05
CA GLN A 99 7.71 17.40 -8.18
C GLN A 99 6.48 17.41 -7.26
N HIS A 100 5.99 16.22 -6.91
CA HIS A 100 4.76 16.00 -6.16
C HIS A 100 4.98 14.96 -5.04
N ALA A 101 6.04 15.17 -4.24
CA ALA A 101 6.52 14.20 -3.24
C ALA A 101 5.44 13.74 -2.24
N GLU A 102 4.59 14.65 -1.74
CA GLU A 102 3.50 14.29 -0.81
C GLU A 102 2.52 13.30 -1.45
N PHE A 103 2.04 13.62 -2.66
CA PHE A 103 1.15 12.75 -3.42
C PHE A 103 1.80 11.40 -3.69
N PHE A 104 3.05 11.39 -4.17
CA PHE A 104 3.74 10.16 -4.52
C PHE A 104 4.00 9.26 -3.30
N ALA A 105 4.36 9.84 -2.16
CA ALA A 105 4.53 9.11 -0.91
C ALA A 105 3.23 8.44 -0.43
N VAL A 106 2.09 9.15 -0.52
CA VAL A 106 0.77 8.57 -0.22
C VAL A 106 0.42 7.46 -1.20
N LEU A 107 0.62 7.70 -2.50
CA LEU A 107 0.35 6.71 -3.55
C LEU A 107 1.13 5.40 -3.32
N VAL A 108 2.44 5.47 -3.06
CA VAL A 108 3.26 4.29 -2.76
C VAL A 108 2.76 3.59 -1.49
N ARG A 109 2.55 4.31 -0.39
CA ARG A 109 2.10 3.72 0.88
C ARG A 109 0.76 3.00 0.73
N GLU A 110 -0.21 3.62 0.05
CA GLU A 110 -1.53 3.02 -0.12
C GLU A 110 -1.52 1.89 -1.16
N THR A 111 -0.63 1.94 -2.16
CA THR A 111 -0.43 0.80 -3.08
C THR A 111 0.06 -0.43 -2.34
N TYR A 112 1.09 -0.29 -1.49
CA TYR A 112 1.60 -1.40 -0.68
C TYR A 112 0.56 -1.91 0.31
N SER A 113 -0.13 -0.99 1.01
CA SER A 113 -1.19 -1.35 1.96
C SER A 113 -2.33 -2.11 1.28
N GLY A 114 -2.78 -1.64 0.12
CA GLY A 114 -3.82 -2.28 -0.67
C GLY A 114 -3.38 -3.65 -1.17
N TYR A 115 -2.18 -3.76 -1.76
CA TYR A 115 -1.65 -4.98 -2.35
C TYR A 115 -1.48 -6.12 -1.33
N TYR A 116 -0.78 -5.85 -0.23
CA TYR A 116 -0.49 -6.86 0.79
C TYR A 116 -1.67 -7.18 1.72
N SER A 117 -2.81 -6.52 1.53
CA SER A 117 -4.07 -6.88 2.20
C SER A 117 -4.94 -7.85 1.38
N ARG A 118 -4.55 -8.20 0.14
CA ARG A 118 -5.34 -9.06 -0.75
C ARG A 118 -5.08 -10.54 -0.50
N SER A 119 -6.16 -11.32 -0.45
CA SER A 119 -6.11 -12.75 -0.16
C SER A 119 -5.30 -13.56 -1.17
N GLU A 120 -5.32 -13.11 -2.43
CA GLU A 120 -4.61 -13.68 -3.57
C GLU A 120 -3.09 -13.54 -3.37
N VAL A 121 -2.65 -12.36 -2.94
CA VAL A 121 -1.24 -12.08 -2.64
C VAL A 121 -0.79 -12.86 -1.41
N LEU A 122 -1.59 -12.82 -0.33
CA LEU A 122 -1.28 -13.54 0.91
C LEU A 122 -1.15 -15.06 0.68
N ARG A 123 -2.03 -15.64 -0.16
CA ARG A 123 -2.00 -17.06 -0.51
C ARG A 123 -0.72 -17.47 -1.24
N VAL A 124 -0.30 -16.69 -2.23
CA VAL A 124 0.96 -16.98 -2.95
C VAL A 124 2.18 -16.84 -2.03
N LYS A 125 2.13 -15.92 -1.06
CA LYS A 125 3.19 -15.74 -0.06
C LYS A 125 3.15 -16.76 1.08
N GLY A 126 2.18 -17.68 1.11
CA GLY A 126 2.02 -18.66 2.20
C GLY A 126 1.67 -18.03 3.56
N LEU A 127 1.08 -16.83 3.54
CA LEU A 127 0.71 -16.09 4.75
C LEU A 127 -0.72 -16.45 5.19
N PRO A 128 -1.02 -16.41 6.50
CA PRO A 128 -2.38 -16.58 7.00
C PRO A 128 -3.34 -15.57 6.37
N LEU A 129 -4.52 -16.03 5.95
CA LEU A 129 -5.58 -15.18 5.39
C LEU A 129 -6.45 -14.51 6.46
N SER A 130 -6.32 -14.94 7.71
CA SER A 130 -7.10 -14.45 8.85
C SER A 130 -6.23 -13.67 9.82
N ALA A 131 -6.87 -12.79 10.59
CA ALA A 131 -6.21 -12.12 11.70
C ALA A 131 -5.59 -13.18 12.64
N PRO A 132 -4.35 -12.96 13.11
CA PRO A 132 -3.69 -13.92 13.99
C PRO A 132 -4.39 -14.00 15.36
N GLN A 133 -5.01 -12.91 15.81
CA GLN A 133 -5.69 -12.87 17.11
C GLN A 133 -7.10 -13.49 17.03
N PRO A 134 -7.53 -14.24 18.07
CA PRO A 134 -6.88 -14.42 19.37
C PRO A 134 -5.77 -15.50 19.45
N GLN A 135 -5.58 -16.32 18.41
CA GLN A 135 -4.66 -17.46 18.45
C GLN A 135 -3.17 -17.06 18.55
N GLY A 136 -2.80 -15.89 18.04
CA GLY A 136 -1.42 -15.42 17.94
C GLY A 136 -0.62 -16.12 16.85
N TYR A 137 0.69 -15.84 16.82
CA TYR A 137 1.66 -16.62 16.07
C TYR A 137 2.36 -17.58 17.03
N GLU A 138 2.80 -18.73 16.52
CA GLU A 138 3.76 -19.55 17.24
C GLU A 138 5.07 -18.75 17.38
N ILE A 139 5.54 -18.59 18.61
CA ILE A 139 6.79 -17.93 18.95
C ILE A 139 7.69 -18.91 19.68
N GLU A 140 8.99 -18.78 19.45
CA GLU A 140 9.99 -19.55 20.18
C GLU A 140 9.83 -19.31 21.69
N PRO A 141 9.94 -20.35 22.53
CA PRO A 141 9.91 -20.20 23.98
C PRO A 141 10.93 -19.17 24.47
N PHE A 142 10.53 -18.35 25.43
CA PHE A 142 11.42 -17.36 26.02
C PHE A 142 12.66 -18.03 26.65
N ASP A 143 13.85 -17.61 26.25
CA ASP A 143 15.10 -18.07 26.86
C ASP A 143 15.26 -17.49 28.26
N ALA A 144 14.97 -18.33 29.26
CA ALA A 144 15.03 -17.95 30.67
C ALA A 144 16.45 -17.63 31.18
N THR A 145 17.52 -17.96 30.44
CA THR A 145 18.91 -17.64 30.80
C THR A 145 19.21 -16.14 30.67
N LEU A 146 18.44 -15.42 29.84
CA LEU A 146 18.53 -13.96 29.72
C LEU A 146 18.25 -13.23 31.04
N LEU A 147 17.53 -13.88 31.97
CA LEU A 147 17.22 -13.33 33.29
C LEU A 147 18.33 -13.57 34.32
N ASP A 148 19.38 -14.32 34.01
CA ASP A 148 20.38 -14.71 35.00
C ASP A 148 21.13 -13.51 35.58
N GLY A 149 21.43 -12.51 34.77
CA GLY A 149 22.02 -11.25 35.22
C GLY A 149 21.11 -10.46 36.17
N VAL A 150 19.80 -10.48 35.92
CA VAL A 150 18.80 -9.81 36.78
C VAL A 150 18.66 -10.56 38.10
N ARG A 151 18.55 -11.90 38.05
CA ARG A 151 18.49 -12.76 39.22
C ARG A 151 19.72 -12.61 40.12
N LYS A 152 20.92 -12.56 39.53
CA LYS A 152 22.20 -12.38 40.26
C LYS A 152 22.34 -11.02 40.93
N ARG A 153 21.70 -9.97 40.38
CA ARG A 153 21.77 -8.61 40.92
C ARG A 153 21.07 -8.47 42.28
N GLY A 154 20.09 -9.33 42.56
CA GLY A 154 19.32 -9.29 43.80
C GLY A 154 18.37 -8.08 43.89
N LYS A 155 17.86 -7.82 45.09
CA LYS A 155 16.86 -6.78 45.35
C LYS A 155 17.44 -5.39 45.10
N ALA A 156 16.82 -4.62 44.21
CA ALA A 156 17.19 -3.24 43.91
C ALA A 156 16.16 -2.20 44.40
N TYR A 157 15.09 -2.62 45.07
CA TYR A 157 14.03 -1.76 45.61
C TYR A 157 14.11 -1.69 47.15
N ARG A 158 13.65 -0.57 47.73
CA ARG A 158 13.53 -0.39 49.19
C ARG A 158 12.24 -1.04 49.70
N ASP A 159 12.29 -1.52 50.94
CA ASP A 159 11.08 -1.94 51.64
C ASP A 159 10.21 -0.73 52.00
N ALA A 160 8.90 -0.97 52.03
CA ALA A 160 7.88 0.01 52.43
C ALA A 160 7.92 0.26 53.94
#